data_AF-A0A7Z0TXV8-F1
#
_entry.id   AF-A0A7Z0TXV8-F1
#
_cell.length_a   1.000
_cell.length_b   1.000
_cell.length_c   1.000
_cell.angle_alpha   90.00
_cell.angle_beta   90.00
_cell.angle_gamma   90.00
#
_symmetry.space_group_name_H-M   'P 1'
#
loop_
_entity.id
_entity.type
_entity.pdbx_description
1 polymer ?
#
loop_
_entity_poly.entity_id
_entity_poly.type
_entity_poly.pdbx_seq_one_letter_code
_entity_poly.pdbx_strand_id
1 'polypeptide(L)'
;MKVITIGKKLVPVEQVAFVEPFDPSVSPEFKPEKDYKGGIVMLNRDIVLTEQTPQEFAAEHELHLFTEDSVAVNRAIVFRVETFEPTESFKPAKPYKTRLKWRGLTGGEQSKLLLTEAETVIAEVLGVKEGLAKAAKRPARRPRRGRNGSRRMEAFRS
;
A
#
# COMPACT_ATOMS: atom_id res chain seq x y z
N MET A 1 -5.61 17.61 -8.65
CA MET A 1 -6.32 16.41 -9.11
C MET A 1 -5.79 16.08 -10.49
N LYS A 2 -5.08 14.96 -10.64
CA LYS A 2 -4.51 14.54 -11.93
C LYS A 2 -5.49 13.56 -12.57
N VAL A 3 -5.96 13.86 -13.78
CA VAL A 3 -6.87 12.99 -14.55
C VAL A 3 -6.10 12.42 -15.73
N ILE A 4 -6.21 11.13 -15.93
CA ILE A 4 -5.62 10.39 -17.05
C ILE A 4 -6.71 10.00 -18.05
N THR A 5 -6.35 10.00 -19.33
CA THR A 5 -7.23 9.62 -20.42
C THR A 5 -6.82 8.25 -20.92
N ILE A 6 -7.71 7.25 -20.81
CA ILE A 6 -7.48 5.89 -21.31
C ILE A 6 -8.57 5.58 -22.33
N GLY A 7 -8.20 5.62 -23.61
CA GLY A 7 -9.18 5.59 -24.69
C GLY A 7 -10.18 6.75 -24.57
N LYS A 8 -11.45 6.43 -24.26
CA LYS A 8 -12.52 7.42 -24.04
C LYS A 8 -12.83 7.67 -22.56
N LYS A 9 -12.15 6.98 -21.64
CA LYS A 9 -12.39 7.08 -20.19
C LYS A 9 -11.47 8.14 -19.60
N LEU A 10 -12.04 9.01 -18.77
CA LEU A 10 -11.31 9.96 -17.93
C LEU A 10 -11.29 9.42 -16.51
N VAL A 11 -10.10 9.08 -16.02
CA VAL A 11 -9.91 8.41 -14.73
C VAL A 11 -9.07 9.33 -13.83
N PRO A 12 -9.52 9.67 -12.62
CA PRO A 12 -8.67 10.32 -11.63
C PRO A 12 -7.57 9.35 -11.19
N VAL A 13 -6.30 9.79 -11.20
CA VAL A 13 -5.17 8.94 -10.78
C VAL A 13 -5.36 8.48 -9.34
N GLU A 14 -5.97 9.31 -8.50
CA GLU A 14 -6.27 9.02 -7.10
C GLU A 14 -7.31 7.89 -6.93
N GLN A 15 -7.97 7.45 -8.01
CA GLN A 15 -8.85 6.28 -8.01
C GLN A 15 -8.17 5.01 -8.56
N VAL A 16 -6.95 5.10 -9.06
CA VAL A 16 -6.15 3.95 -9.50
C VAL A 16 -5.49 3.33 -8.27
N ALA A 17 -5.76 2.06 -8.01
CA ALA A 17 -5.09 1.31 -6.95
C ALA A 17 -3.72 0.83 -7.40
N PHE A 18 -3.67 0.10 -8.51
CA PHE A 18 -2.43 -0.37 -9.12
C PHE A 18 -2.65 -0.70 -10.60
N VAL A 19 -1.55 -0.92 -11.32
CA VAL A 19 -1.51 -1.39 -12.70
C VAL A 19 -0.72 -2.68 -12.75
N GLU A 20 -1.26 -3.68 -13.44
CA GLU A 20 -0.62 -4.98 -13.62
C GLU A 20 -0.53 -5.35 -15.11
N PRO A 21 0.33 -6.31 -15.49
CA PRO A 21 0.43 -6.73 -16.87
C PRO A 21 -0.89 -7.35 -17.33
N PHE A 22 -1.29 -7.06 -18.55
CA PHE A 22 -2.41 -7.75 -19.18
C PHE A 22 -1.93 -9.05 -19.79
N ASP A 23 -2.56 -10.17 -19.41
CA ASP A 23 -2.31 -11.49 -19.98
C ASP A 23 -3.58 -11.97 -20.71
N PRO A 24 -3.62 -11.94 -22.05
CA PRO A 24 -4.81 -12.38 -22.79
C PRO A 24 -5.07 -13.89 -22.64
N SER A 25 -4.08 -14.69 -22.21
CA SER A 25 -4.26 -16.14 -22.07
C SER A 25 -5.21 -16.53 -20.93
N VAL A 26 -5.44 -15.63 -19.97
CA VAL A 26 -6.40 -15.85 -18.86
C VAL A 26 -7.86 -15.69 -19.31
N SER A 27 -8.10 -15.17 -20.52
CA SER A 27 -9.43 -14.98 -21.10
C SER A 27 -9.37 -15.21 -22.62
N PRO A 28 -9.20 -16.47 -23.06
CA PRO A 28 -8.94 -16.79 -24.47
C PRO A 28 -10.11 -16.41 -25.40
N GLU A 29 -11.33 -16.32 -24.88
CA GLU A 29 -12.51 -15.81 -25.59
C GLU A 29 -12.49 -14.29 -25.83
N PHE A 30 -11.69 -13.54 -25.08
CA PHE A 30 -11.57 -12.10 -25.24
C PHE A 30 -10.62 -11.78 -26.40
N LYS A 31 -11.18 -11.19 -27.46
CA LYS A 31 -10.43 -10.71 -28.62
C LYS A 31 -10.26 -9.20 -28.51
N PRO A 32 -9.13 -8.71 -27.99
CA PRO A 32 -8.96 -7.28 -27.80
C PRO A 32 -8.85 -6.58 -29.17
N GLU A 33 -9.52 -5.44 -29.30
CA GLU A 33 -9.44 -4.60 -30.50
C GLU A 33 -8.06 -3.94 -30.68
N LYS A 34 -7.26 -3.93 -29.60
CA LYS A 34 -5.96 -3.27 -29.50
C LYS A 34 -4.96 -4.14 -28.74
N ASP A 35 -3.68 -3.87 -28.92
CA ASP A 35 -2.62 -4.52 -28.16
C ASP A 35 -2.50 -3.90 -26.75
N TYR A 36 -3.37 -4.35 -25.85
CA TYR A 36 -3.34 -3.93 -24.44
C TYR A 36 -2.17 -4.61 -23.71
N LYS A 37 -1.42 -3.82 -22.95
CA LYS A 37 -0.23 -4.29 -22.20
C LYS A 37 -0.43 -4.27 -20.70
N GLY A 38 -1.44 -3.54 -20.22
CA GLY A 38 -1.70 -3.39 -18.80
C GLY A 38 -3.19 -3.32 -18.45
N GLY A 39 -3.51 -3.78 -17.25
CA GLY A 39 -4.81 -3.61 -16.60
C GLY A 39 -4.69 -2.64 -15.44
N ILE A 40 -5.43 -1.54 -15.50
CA ILE A 40 -5.51 -0.52 -14.46
C ILE A 40 -6.65 -0.89 -13.52
N VAL A 41 -6.32 -1.27 -12.30
CA VAL A 41 -7.28 -1.68 -11.28
C VAL A 41 -7.68 -0.46 -10.46
N MET A 42 -8.97 -0.14 -10.48
CA MET A 42 -9.52 1.02 -9.80
C MET A 42 -10.08 0.67 -8.41
N LEU A 43 -10.21 1.67 -7.53
CA LEU A 43 -10.77 1.51 -6.19
C LEU A 43 -12.24 1.03 -6.19
N ASN A 44 -12.99 1.29 -7.27
CA ASN A 44 -14.35 0.78 -7.44
C ASN A 44 -14.42 -0.67 -7.97
N ARG A 45 -13.26 -1.33 -8.14
CA ARG A 45 -13.09 -2.70 -8.71
C ARG A 45 -13.16 -2.79 -10.23
N ASP A 46 -13.36 -1.68 -10.93
CA ASP A 46 -13.30 -1.69 -12.38
C ASP A 46 -11.85 -1.91 -12.83
N ILE A 47 -11.72 -2.63 -13.94
CA ILE A 47 -10.44 -2.79 -14.65
C ILE A 47 -10.55 -2.04 -15.96
N VAL A 48 -9.60 -1.15 -16.22
CA VAL A 48 -9.47 -0.44 -17.48
C VAL A 48 -8.19 -0.90 -18.17
N LEU A 49 -8.31 -1.41 -19.40
CA LEU A 49 -7.15 -1.83 -20.17
C LEU A 49 -6.43 -0.63 -20.78
N THR A 50 -5.10 -0.70 -20.80
CA THR A 50 -4.22 0.33 -21.38
C THR A 50 -3.20 -0.30 -22.33
N GLU A 51 -2.79 0.47 -23.33
CA GLU A 51 -1.74 0.13 -24.30
C GLU A 51 -0.33 0.29 -23.71
N GLN A 52 -0.24 0.82 -22.47
CA GLN A 52 1.00 1.00 -21.73
C GLN A 52 1.31 -0.20 -20.83
N THR A 53 2.58 -0.50 -20.69
CA THR A 53 3.06 -1.44 -19.67
C THR A 53 2.94 -0.81 -18.26
N PRO A 54 2.91 -1.62 -17.19
CA PRO A 54 2.95 -1.08 -15.83
C PRO A 54 4.14 -0.16 -15.57
N GLN A 55 5.30 -0.43 -16.18
CA GLN A 55 6.50 0.39 -16.04
C GLN A 55 6.38 1.76 -16.71
N GLU A 56 5.87 1.80 -17.96
CA GLU A 56 5.62 3.06 -18.67
C GLU A 56 4.60 3.92 -17.90
N PHE A 57 3.51 3.29 -17.47
CA PHE A 57 2.47 3.95 -16.69
C PHE A 57 3.00 4.50 -15.36
N ALA A 58 3.84 3.72 -14.67
CA ALA A 58 4.47 4.15 -13.42
C ALA A 58 5.34 5.40 -13.59
N ALA A 59 6.16 5.43 -14.64
CA ALA A 59 7.03 6.56 -14.93
C ALA A 59 6.23 7.84 -15.27
N GLU A 60 5.14 7.72 -16.03
CA GLU A 60 4.31 8.87 -16.44
C GLU A 60 3.43 9.41 -15.32
N HIS A 61 2.95 8.53 -14.45
CA HIS A 61 1.96 8.86 -13.43
C HIS A 61 2.47 8.82 -12.00
N GLU A 62 3.78 8.63 -11.82
CA GLU A 62 4.47 8.65 -10.53
C GLU A 62 4.02 7.53 -9.57
N LEU A 63 3.63 6.38 -10.13
CA LEU A 63 3.37 5.17 -9.34
C LEU A 63 4.70 4.48 -9.01
N HIS A 64 4.69 3.67 -7.96
CA HIS A 64 5.85 2.85 -7.60
C HIS A 64 5.79 1.49 -8.29
N LEU A 65 6.82 1.16 -9.06
CA LEU A 65 6.94 -0.13 -9.72
C LEU A 65 7.65 -1.15 -8.82
N PHE A 66 6.95 -2.23 -8.47
CA PHE A 66 7.56 -3.46 -7.99
C PHE A 66 7.98 -4.30 -9.20
N THR A 67 9.26 -4.26 -9.55
CA THR A 67 9.81 -4.91 -10.75
C THR A 67 9.66 -6.42 -10.71
N GLU A 68 9.85 -7.05 -9.53
CA GLU A 68 9.67 -8.49 -9.33
C GLU A 68 8.24 -8.95 -9.63
N ASP A 69 7.27 -8.11 -9.29
CA ASP A 69 5.84 -8.37 -9.51
C ASP A 69 5.35 -7.91 -10.89
N SER A 70 6.11 -7.05 -11.57
CA SER A 70 5.64 -6.25 -12.70
C SER A 70 4.39 -5.42 -12.39
N VAL A 71 4.22 -4.98 -11.14
CA VAL A 71 3.04 -4.24 -10.67
C VAL A 71 3.42 -2.81 -10.29
N ALA A 72 2.69 -1.84 -10.82
CA ALA A 72 2.82 -0.44 -10.44
C ALA A 72 1.75 -0.05 -9.42
N VAL A 73 2.15 0.29 -8.20
CA VAL A 73 1.26 0.60 -7.07
C VAL A 73 1.16 2.12 -6.86
N ASN A 74 -0.05 2.60 -6.65
CA ASN A 74 -0.28 4.01 -6.37
C ASN A 74 -0.05 4.36 -4.89
N ARG A 75 1.09 5.00 -4.59
CA ARG A 75 1.45 5.42 -3.22
C ARG A 75 0.47 6.43 -2.59
N ALA A 76 -0.42 7.06 -3.36
CA ALA A 76 -1.46 7.92 -2.81
C ALA A 76 -2.58 7.13 -2.09
N ILE A 77 -2.66 5.82 -2.31
CA ILE A 77 -3.65 4.95 -1.69
C ILE A 77 -3.13 4.38 -0.37
N VAL A 78 -3.98 4.37 0.64
CA VAL A 78 -3.66 3.75 1.94
C VAL A 78 -3.78 2.23 1.82
N PHE A 79 -2.62 1.57 1.74
CA PHE A 79 -2.53 0.12 1.77
C PHE A 79 -2.21 -0.42 3.17
N ARG A 80 -2.80 -1.57 3.49
CA ARG A 80 -2.38 -2.45 4.58
C ARG A 80 -1.53 -3.57 3.98
N VAL A 81 -0.42 -3.88 4.63
CA VAL A 81 0.51 -4.93 4.20
C VAL A 81 0.44 -6.07 5.22
N GLU A 82 0.20 -7.29 4.74
CA GLU A 82 0.22 -8.52 5.54
C GLU A 82 1.27 -9.47 4.93
N THR A 83 1.99 -10.22 5.77
CA THR A 83 2.74 -11.39 5.28
C THR A 83 1.74 -12.45 4.80
N PHE A 84 2.13 -13.21 3.78
CA PHE A 84 1.30 -14.27 3.22
C PHE A 84 2.04 -15.60 3.29
N GLU A 85 1.37 -16.57 3.90
CA GLU A 85 1.78 -17.97 3.91
C GLU A 85 0.69 -18.81 3.24
N PRO A 86 1.03 -19.68 2.29
CA PRO A 86 0.08 -20.64 1.72
C PRO A 86 -0.57 -21.48 2.81
N THR A 87 -1.85 -21.74 2.67
CA THR A 87 -2.60 -22.63 3.58
C THR A 87 -2.84 -23.98 2.91
N GLU A 88 -3.25 -25.00 3.67
CA GLU A 88 -3.60 -26.30 3.08
C GLU A 88 -4.68 -26.16 1.99
N SER A 89 -5.63 -25.26 2.20
CA SER A 89 -6.76 -24.97 1.31
C SER A 89 -6.40 -24.11 0.10
N PHE A 90 -5.24 -23.45 0.10
CA PHE A 90 -4.85 -22.54 -0.97
C PHE A 90 -3.33 -22.56 -1.19
N LYS A 91 -2.93 -23.24 -2.27
CA LYS A 91 -1.55 -23.39 -2.73
C LYS A 91 -1.38 -22.69 -4.07
N PRO A 92 -1.03 -21.39 -4.10
CA PRO A 92 -0.85 -20.67 -5.35
C PRO A 92 0.32 -21.24 -6.14
N ALA A 93 0.27 -21.14 -7.47
CA ALA A 93 1.33 -21.61 -8.35
C ALA A 93 2.65 -20.84 -8.17
N LYS A 94 2.57 -19.57 -7.73
CA LYS A 94 3.72 -18.73 -7.44
C LYS A 94 3.95 -18.61 -5.93
N PRO A 95 5.21 -18.49 -5.47
CA PRO A 95 5.55 -18.36 -4.05
C PRO A 95 5.32 -16.94 -3.56
N TYR A 96 4.06 -16.50 -3.52
CA TYR A 96 3.70 -15.20 -2.96
C TYR A 96 4.14 -15.11 -1.49
N LYS A 97 4.56 -13.91 -1.09
CA LYS A 97 5.08 -13.61 0.26
C LYS A 97 4.32 -12.50 0.96
N THR A 98 3.67 -11.63 0.19
CA THR A 98 2.98 -10.46 0.73
C THR A 98 1.57 -10.36 0.19
N ARG A 99 0.65 -9.89 1.04
CA ARG A 99 -0.71 -9.51 0.67
C ARG A 99 -0.89 -8.02 0.90
N LEU A 100 -1.08 -7.28 -0.19
CA LEU A 100 -1.46 -5.88 -0.18
C LEU A 100 -2.97 -5.76 -0.10
N LYS A 101 -3.50 -4.95 0.81
CA LYS A 101 -4.94 -4.79 1.04
C LYS A 101 -5.34 -3.33 1.05
N TRP A 102 -6.46 -3.01 0.43
CA TRP A 102 -7.03 -1.66 0.43
C TRP A 102 -8.55 -1.70 0.56
N ARG A 103 -9.13 -0.57 0.90
CA ARG A 103 -10.58 -0.39 0.95
C ARG A 103 -11.03 0.19 -0.38
N GLY A 104 -11.99 -0.47 -1.02
CA GLY A 104 -12.64 0.07 -2.21
C GLY A 104 -13.62 1.19 -1.87
N LEU A 105 -14.11 1.90 -2.91
CA LEU A 105 -15.02 3.04 -2.72
C LEU A 105 -16.35 2.66 -2.03
N THR A 106 -16.83 1.44 -2.25
CA THR A 106 -18.07 0.92 -1.65
C THR A 106 -17.87 0.30 -0.26
N GLY A 107 -16.68 0.45 0.33
CA GLY A 107 -16.35 -0.06 1.66
C GLY A 107 -15.87 -1.51 1.70
N GLY A 108 -15.98 -2.26 0.59
CA GLY A 108 -15.45 -3.62 0.48
C GLY A 108 -13.93 -3.66 0.51
N GLU A 109 -13.36 -4.65 1.20
CA GLU A 109 -11.92 -4.92 1.17
C GLU A 109 -11.53 -5.57 -0.16
N GLN A 110 -10.34 -5.23 -0.64
CA GLN A 110 -9.71 -5.82 -1.82
C GLN A 110 -8.27 -6.20 -1.47
N SER A 111 -7.72 -7.17 -2.19
CA SER A 111 -6.36 -7.64 -1.94
C SER A 111 -5.64 -8.08 -3.19
N LYS A 112 -4.32 -7.92 -3.21
CA LYS A 112 -3.40 -8.44 -4.22
C LYS A 112 -2.25 -9.18 -3.55
N LEU A 113 -1.87 -10.33 -4.09
CA LEU A 113 -0.69 -11.06 -3.65
C LEU A 113 0.53 -10.61 -4.47
N LEU A 114 1.65 -10.45 -3.77
CA LEU A 114 2.94 -10.02 -4.32
C LEU A 114 4.03 -11.03 -3.96
N LEU A 115 4.99 -11.19 -4.86
CA LEU A 115 6.23 -11.96 -4.71
C LEU A 115 7.24 -11.19 -3.86
N THR A 116 7.22 -9.86 -3.91
CA THR A 116 8.10 -9.05 -3.08
C THR A 116 7.82 -9.22 -1.59
N GLU A 117 8.89 -9.23 -0.78
CA GLU A 117 8.85 -9.34 0.68
C GLU A 117 8.10 -8.17 1.34
N ALA A 118 7.40 -8.47 2.44
CA ALA A 118 6.54 -7.49 3.10
C ALA A 118 7.33 -6.26 3.61
N GLU A 119 8.57 -6.48 4.05
CA GLU A 119 9.48 -5.44 4.53
C GLU A 119 9.82 -4.43 3.42
N THR A 120 10.12 -4.92 2.23
CA THR A 120 10.38 -4.10 1.04
C THR A 120 9.12 -3.35 0.63
N VAL A 121 7.97 -4.01 0.60
CA VAL A 121 6.69 -3.36 0.26
C VAL A 121 6.37 -2.23 1.23
N ILE A 122 6.58 -2.44 2.53
CA ILE A 122 6.39 -1.41 3.57
C ILE A 122 7.31 -0.22 3.32
N ALA A 123 8.62 -0.46 3.11
CA ALA A 123 9.59 0.61 2.89
C ALA A 123 9.23 1.48 1.68
N GLU A 124 8.82 0.84 0.58
CA GLU A 124 8.56 1.48 -0.70
C GLU A 124 7.18 2.13 -0.83
N VAL A 125 6.14 1.56 -0.21
CA VAL A 125 4.75 2.06 -0.30
C VAL A 125 4.42 3.03 0.82
N LEU A 126 4.81 2.72 2.07
CA LEU A 126 4.50 3.57 3.22
C LEU A 126 5.51 4.71 3.40
N GLY A 127 6.56 4.76 2.57
CA GLY A 127 7.51 5.86 2.57
C GLY A 127 8.10 6.11 3.96
N VAL A 128 8.65 5.08 4.59
CA VAL A 128 9.40 5.24 5.83
C VAL A 128 10.70 6.00 5.50
N LYS A 129 10.62 7.32 5.40
CA LYS A 129 11.68 8.17 5.96
C LYS A 129 11.66 7.90 7.46
N GLU A 130 12.56 7.02 7.89
CA GLU A 130 12.93 6.73 9.29
C GLU A 130 11.78 6.42 10.26
N GLY A 131 11.65 5.15 10.65
CA GLY A 131 10.66 4.78 11.67
C GLY A 131 10.56 3.31 12.05
N LEU A 132 11.20 2.39 11.34
CA LEU A 132 11.47 1.04 11.87
C LEU A 132 12.87 1.00 12.50
N ALA A 133 13.22 2.04 13.25
CA ALA A 133 14.17 1.86 14.34
C ALA A 133 13.51 0.88 15.31
N LYS A 134 14.09 -0.33 15.35
CA LYS A 134 13.95 -1.35 16.41
C LYS A 134 13.25 -0.78 17.62
N ALA A 135 12.13 -1.37 18.03
CA ALA A 135 11.45 -1.07 19.28
C ALA A 135 12.48 -0.93 20.41
N ALA A 136 12.93 0.30 20.66
CA ALA A 136 13.88 0.60 21.69
C ALA A 136 13.12 0.41 22.99
N LYS A 137 13.57 -0.57 23.79
CA LYS A 137 13.09 -0.86 25.13
C LYS A 137 12.73 0.46 25.82
N ARG A 138 11.44 0.64 26.13
CA ARG A 138 10.94 1.77 26.93
C ARG A 138 11.87 1.92 28.14
N PRO A 139 12.54 3.06 28.35
CA PRO A 139 13.28 3.26 29.58
C PRO A 139 12.27 3.24 30.73
N ALA A 140 12.62 2.48 31.77
CA ALA A 140 11.79 2.30 32.96
C ALA A 140 11.33 3.66 33.51
N ARG A 141 10.02 3.76 33.77
CA ARG A 141 9.41 4.88 34.48
C ARG A 141 10.22 5.16 35.76
N ARG A 142 10.85 6.34 35.84
CA ARG A 142 11.35 6.85 37.12
C ARG A 142 10.14 7.04 38.06
N PRO A 143 10.20 6.58 39.32
CA PRO A 143 9.14 6.87 40.26
C PRO A 143 9.11 8.36 40.61
N ARG A 144 7.93 8.98 40.51
CA ARG A 144 7.62 10.27 41.13
C ARG A 144 7.45 10.06 42.63
N ARG A 145 8.27 10.73 43.45
CA ARG A 145 8.05 11.13 44.87
C ARG A 145 9.35 11.80 45.31
N GLY A 146 9.44 13.03 45.79
CA GLY A 146 8.47 13.99 46.29
C GLY A 146 9.16 14.76 47.43
N ARG A 147 9.24 16.09 47.34
CA ARG A 147 9.17 17.07 48.44
C ARG A 147 9.68 18.42 47.96
N ASN A 148 8.73 19.28 47.62
CA ASN A 148 8.94 20.72 47.63
C ASN A 148 7.99 21.28 48.70
N GLY A 149 8.49 22.19 49.55
CA GLY A 149 7.64 23.03 50.39
C GLY A 149 7.68 22.73 51.89
N SER A 150 8.67 23.30 52.59
CA SER A 150 8.56 23.65 54.01
C SER A 150 8.58 25.18 54.12
N ARG A 151 7.44 25.82 53.83
CA ARG A 151 7.10 27.13 54.41
C ARG A 151 6.29 26.84 55.65
N ARG A 152 6.89 27.01 56.83
CA ARG A 152 6.16 27.15 58.09
C ARG A 152 6.48 28.54 58.63
N MET A 153 5.56 29.47 58.36
CA MET A 153 5.40 30.66 59.18
C MET A 153 4.59 30.24 60.40
N GLU A 154 5.17 30.38 61.58
CA GLU A 154 4.41 30.55 62.82
C GLU A 154 4.90 31.87 63.42
N ALA A 155 4.01 32.85 63.41
CA ALA A 155 4.14 34.10 64.15
C ALA A 155 3.46 33.93 65.53
N PHE A 156 3.91 34.76 66.47
CA PHE A 156 3.34 35.09 67.78
C PHE A 156 3.61 34.18 68.99
N ARG A 157 4.43 34.73 69.90
CA ARG A 157 4.36 34.76 71.39
C ARG A 157 5.58 35.58 71.86
N SER A 158 5.57 36.52 72.80
CA SER A 158 4.57 37.23 73.60
C SER A 158 5.23 38.56 73.99
#